data_AF-A0A7X6VHF8-F1
#
_entry.id   AF-A0A7X6VHF8-F1
#
_cell.length_a   1.000
_cell.length_b   1.000
_cell.length_c   1.000
_cell.angle_alpha   90.00
_cell.angle_beta   90.00
_cell.angle_gamma   90.00
#
_symmetry.space_group_name_H-M   'P 1'
#
loop_
_entity.id
_entity.type
_entity.pdbx_description
1 polymer ?
#
loop_
_entity_poly.entity_id
_entity_poly.type
_entity_poly.pdbx_seq_one_letter_code
_entity_poly.pdbx_strand_id
1 'polypeptide(L)'
;MFDSDEFKIKRNGYSNSIKNKKRELKSIYIPEDDHYSLKDSHDATVVRYIEMLRDNANETKDIFFVSSDKALRYWDMDRKECEYPVVIYPSQLFLILVKTCGRSQNDFNSFVSFININPAKHQISAEKANIILSGISSITEDISSQKILVSAICDGEFQDVTQQSNADQEFYQKVQSFSQNYLANELTEKESRISSLTVETEHQNQQIEVLNQTVEAVSTNNQKKSKELDERIKELRRREQDLETSRERVYSFAEKKIKPIFILKWYVMPIIIFIYFLALLVFVFLQFAYCDASWNFVTQIVSNIATTTFGKNVDEYIAYVDGAGFAVLTGFLLPQFCVKPWNADKREKDKQKKIEKYIKKNKLL
;
A
#
# COMPACT_ATOMS: atom_id res chain seq x y z
N MET A 1 -53.90 -48.56 -28.90
CA MET A 1 -52.51 -49.08 -28.87
C MET A 1 -52.15 -49.64 -27.49
N PHE A 2 -52.28 -48.86 -26.42
CA PHE A 2 -52.02 -49.32 -25.03
C PHE A 2 -53.05 -50.30 -24.45
N ASP A 3 -54.20 -50.45 -25.10
CA ASP A 3 -55.32 -51.27 -24.62
C ASP A 3 -55.37 -52.71 -25.12
N SER A 4 -54.45 -53.12 -26.01
CA SER A 4 -54.44 -54.51 -26.48
C SER A 4 -54.05 -55.48 -25.37
N ASP A 5 -54.70 -56.64 -25.36
CA ASP A 5 -54.46 -57.67 -24.35
C ASP A 5 -53.00 -58.16 -24.39
N GLU A 6 -52.41 -58.25 -25.58
CA GLU A 6 -50.99 -58.60 -25.74
C GLU A 6 -50.05 -57.58 -25.10
N PHE A 7 -50.35 -56.28 -25.25
CA PHE A 7 -49.57 -55.22 -24.63
C PHE A 7 -49.67 -55.29 -23.10
N LYS A 8 -50.87 -55.47 -22.57
CA LYS A 8 -51.12 -55.56 -21.12
C LYS A 8 -50.43 -56.77 -20.49
N ILE A 9 -50.46 -57.93 -21.14
CA ILE A 9 -49.80 -59.15 -20.66
C ILE A 9 -48.27 -58.96 -20.56
N LYS A 10 -47.64 -58.49 -21.65
CA LYS A 10 -46.18 -58.24 -21.65
C LYS A 10 -45.78 -57.15 -20.67
N ARG A 11 -46.52 -56.03 -20.62
CA ARG A 11 -46.30 -54.94 -19.64
C ARG A 11 -46.38 -55.44 -18.20
N ASN A 12 -47.38 -56.26 -17.87
CA ASN A 12 -47.53 -56.80 -16.51
C ASN A 12 -46.38 -57.76 -16.16
N GLY A 13 -45.89 -58.54 -17.13
CA GLY A 13 -44.68 -59.36 -16.99
C GLY A 13 -43.44 -58.51 -16.68
N TYR A 14 -43.22 -57.44 -17.45
CA TYR A 14 -42.10 -56.52 -17.22
C TYR A 14 -42.20 -55.84 -15.86
N SER A 15 -43.38 -55.31 -15.50
CA SER A 15 -43.61 -54.65 -14.20
C SER A 15 -43.25 -55.56 -13.02
N ASN A 16 -43.68 -56.83 -13.07
CA ASN A 16 -43.33 -57.81 -12.03
C ASN A 16 -41.83 -58.14 -12.01
N SER A 17 -41.20 -58.26 -13.18
CA SER A 17 -39.78 -58.57 -13.30
C SER A 17 -38.88 -57.42 -12.80
N ILE A 18 -39.23 -56.17 -13.17
CA ILE A 18 -38.57 -54.95 -12.68
C ILE A 18 -38.68 -54.87 -11.16
N LYS A 19 -39.88 -55.11 -10.61
CA LYS A 19 -40.14 -55.10 -9.17
C LYS A 19 -39.29 -56.14 -8.43
N ASN A 20 -39.15 -57.34 -8.98
CA ASN A 20 -38.31 -58.39 -8.40
C ASN A 20 -36.82 -57.99 -8.46
N LYS A 21 -36.34 -57.44 -9.58
CA LYS A 21 -34.95 -56.97 -9.70
C LYS A 21 -34.63 -55.82 -8.73
N LYS A 22 -35.56 -54.89 -8.55
CA LYS A 22 -35.45 -53.80 -7.55
C LYS A 22 -35.39 -54.34 -6.12
N ARG A 23 -36.11 -55.43 -5.81
CA ARG A 23 -36.03 -56.11 -4.50
C ARG A 23 -34.71 -56.84 -4.29
N GLU A 24 -34.19 -57.52 -5.31
CA GLU A 24 -32.89 -58.20 -5.25
C GLU A 24 -31.75 -57.20 -4.99
N LEU A 25 -31.84 -56.00 -5.59
CA LEU A 25 -30.84 -54.96 -5.46
C LEU A 25 -31.00 -54.08 -4.21
N LYS A 26 -31.98 -54.37 -3.33
CA LYS A 26 -32.32 -53.53 -2.16
C LYS A 26 -31.16 -53.36 -1.16
N SER A 27 -30.16 -54.24 -1.17
CA SER A 27 -28.94 -54.11 -0.34
C SER A 27 -27.96 -53.04 -0.86
N ILE A 28 -28.08 -52.63 -2.13
CA ILE A 28 -27.18 -51.68 -2.83
C ILE A 28 -27.97 -50.44 -3.32
N TYR A 29 -29.29 -50.55 -3.38
CA TYR A 29 -30.22 -49.54 -3.85
C TYR A 29 -31.16 -49.14 -2.72
N ILE A 30 -31.02 -47.90 -2.22
CA ILE A 30 -31.95 -47.31 -1.26
C ILE A 30 -33.08 -46.67 -2.09
N PRO A 31 -34.29 -47.25 -2.10
CA PRO A 31 -35.42 -46.57 -2.71
C PRO A 31 -35.75 -45.30 -1.91
N GLU A 32 -35.91 -44.16 -2.59
CA GLU A 32 -36.24 -42.88 -1.94
C GLU A 32 -37.67 -42.86 -1.36
N ASP A 33 -38.56 -43.78 -1.74
CA ASP A 33 -39.91 -43.92 -1.16
C ASP A 33 -40.38 -45.40 -1.15
N ASP A 34 -40.94 -45.86 -0.02
CA ASP A 34 -41.44 -47.23 0.20
C ASP A 34 -42.85 -47.49 -0.41
N HIS A 35 -43.42 -46.53 -1.16
CA HIS A 35 -44.76 -46.63 -1.74
C HIS A 35 -44.74 -46.57 -3.28
N TYR A 36 -44.36 -47.68 -3.93
CA TYR A 36 -44.29 -47.75 -5.39
C TYR A 36 -44.82 -49.07 -5.99
N SER A 37 -46.08 -49.06 -6.44
CA SER A 37 -46.59 -50.02 -7.44
C SER A 37 -46.86 -49.38 -8.81
N LEU A 38 -47.07 -48.06 -8.85
CA LEU A 38 -47.39 -47.32 -10.08
C LEU A 38 -46.16 -47.07 -10.97
N LYS A 39 -44.96 -46.86 -10.38
CA LYS A 39 -43.73 -46.54 -11.12
C LYS A 39 -43.20 -47.71 -11.93
N ASP A 40 -43.24 -48.93 -11.38
CA ASP A 40 -42.83 -50.13 -12.13
C ASP A 40 -43.76 -50.40 -13.33
N SER A 41 -45.05 -50.12 -13.17
CA SER A 41 -46.01 -50.19 -14.27
C SER A 41 -45.76 -49.11 -15.32
N HIS A 42 -45.34 -47.91 -14.91
CA HIS A 42 -44.99 -46.82 -15.81
C HIS A 42 -43.71 -47.15 -16.59
N ASP A 43 -42.64 -47.55 -15.91
CA ASP A 43 -41.36 -47.96 -16.51
C ASP A 43 -41.58 -49.10 -17.52
N ALA A 44 -42.37 -50.12 -17.15
CA ALA A 44 -42.76 -51.22 -18.03
C ALA A 44 -43.54 -50.77 -19.27
N THR A 45 -44.43 -49.78 -19.12
CA THR A 45 -45.22 -49.24 -20.22
C THR A 45 -44.34 -48.50 -21.22
N VAL A 46 -43.42 -47.67 -20.72
CA VAL A 46 -42.52 -46.88 -21.56
C VAL A 46 -41.54 -47.77 -22.31
N VAL A 47 -40.94 -48.76 -21.64
CA VAL A 47 -40.05 -49.74 -22.30
C VAL A 47 -40.80 -50.50 -23.39
N ARG A 48 -42.00 -51.02 -23.10
CA ARG A 48 -42.79 -51.76 -24.09
C ARG A 48 -43.21 -50.89 -25.27
N TYR A 49 -43.53 -49.63 -25.02
CA TYR A 49 -43.87 -48.68 -26.08
C TYR A 49 -42.68 -48.44 -27.03
N ILE A 50 -41.48 -48.29 -26.48
CA ILE A 50 -40.26 -48.07 -27.26
C ILE A 50 -39.89 -49.33 -28.05
N GLU A 51 -40.05 -50.53 -27.48
CA GLU A 51 -39.90 -51.79 -28.23
C GLU A 51 -40.84 -51.82 -29.44
N MET A 52 -42.12 -51.46 -29.27
CA MET A 52 -43.06 -51.40 -30.40
C MET A 52 -42.66 -50.37 -31.46
N LEU A 53 -42.09 -49.23 -31.05
CA LEU A 53 -41.59 -48.24 -32.01
C LEU A 53 -40.38 -48.77 -32.80
N ARG A 54 -39.49 -49.51 -32.15
CA ARG A 54 -38.35 -50.18 -32.79
C ARG A 54 -38.81 -51.27 -33.76
N ASP A 55 -39.83 -52.05 -33.39
CA ASP A 55 -40.39 -53.10 -34.25
C ASP A 55 -41.09 -52.53 -35.49
N ASN A 56 -41.72 -51.34 -35.37
CA ASN A 56 -42.35 -50.65 -36.50
C ASN A 56 -41.34 -49.93 -37.41
N ALA A 57 -40.19 -49.53 -36.86
CA ALA A 57 -39.09 -48.90 -37.59
C ALA A 57 -38.16 -49.99 -38.14
N ASN A 58 -38.56 -50.64 -39.23
CA ASN A 58 -37.87 -51.80 -39.85
C ASN A 58 -36.33 -51.71 -40.03
N GLU A 59 -35.71 -50.53 -39.94
CA GLU A 59 -34.26 -50.33 -40.12
C GLU A 59 -33.56 -49.50 -39.03
N THR A 60 -34.28 -48.73 -38.20
CA THR A 60 -33.66 -47.82 -37.22
C THR A 60 -34.02 -48.18 -35.78
N LYS A 61 -33.17 -49.03 -35.19
CA LYS A 61 -33.21 -49.44 -33.78
C LYS A 61 -32.76 -48.33 -32.81
N ASP A 62 -32.60 -47.09 -33.28
CA ASP A 62 -31.96 -45.95 -32.59
C ASP A 62 -32.86 -45.18 -31.61
N ILE A 63 -33.98 -45.76 -31.21
CA ILE A 63 -34.90 -45.15 -30.25
C ILE A 63 -34.56 -45.68 -28.87
N PHE A 64 -34.09 -44.83 -27.94
CA PHE A 64 -33.68 -45.26 -26.61
C PHE A 64 -34.53 -44.64 -25.51
N PHE A 65 -34.73 -45.39 -24.42
CA PHE A 65 -35.29 -44.85 -23.19
C PHE A 65 -34.16 -44.31 -22.31
N VAL A 66 -34.19 -43.03 -21.98
CA VAL A 66 -33.18 -42.41 -21.13
C VAL A 66 -33.68 -42.41 -19.69
N SER A 67 -32.97 -43.13 -18.81
CA SER A 67 -33.33 -43.19 -17.39
C SER A 67 -32.08 -43.17 -16.50
N SER A 68 -32.19 -42.50 -15.36
CA SER A 68 -31.18 -42.53 -14.29
C SER A 68 -31.36 -43.72 -13.34
N ASP A 69 -32.46 -44.48 -13.46
CA ASP A 69 -32.73 -45.64 -12.60
C ASP A 69 -31.79 -46.81 -12.95
N LYS A 70 -30.81 -47.02 -12.06
CA LYS A 70 -29.82 -48.09 -12.20
C LYS A 70 -30.48 -49.47 -12.19
N ALA A 71 -31.49 -49.69 -11.36
CA ALA A 71 -32.14 -50.99 -11.22
C ALA A 71 -32.93 -51.34 -12.49
N LEU A 72 -33.61 -50.35 -13.08
CA LEU A 72 -34.30 -50.51 -14.37
C LEU A 72 -33.32 -50.87 -15.49
N ARG A 73 -32.16 -50.21 -15.54
CA ARG A 73 -31.14 -50.53 -16.54
C ARG A 73 -30.53 -51.91 -16.33
N TYR A 74 -30.22 -52.29 -15.09
CA TYR A 74 -29.71 -53.63 -14.81
C TYR A 74 -30.72 -54.71 -15.17
N TRP A 75 -32.00 -54.46 -14.91
CA TRP A 75 -33.07 -55.34 -15.36
C TRP A 75 -33.06 -55.48 -16.88
N ASP A 76 -33.00 -54.36 -17.62
CA ASP A 76 -33.04 -54.38 -19.09
C ASP A 76 -31.82 -55.08 -19.72
N MET A 77 -30.63 -54.94 -19.12
CA MET A 77 -29.41 -55.63 -19.57
C MET A 77 -29.41 -57.14 -19.29
N ASP A 78 -30.19 -57.61 -18.32
CA ASP A 78 -30.25 -59.03 -17.91
C ASP A 78 -31.25 -59.84 -18.75
N ARG A 79 -32.06 -59.15 -19.58
CA ARG A 79 -33.08 -59.77 -20.43
C ARG A 79 -32.43 -60.44 -21.64
N LYS A 80 -32.66 -61.73 -21.80
CA LYS A 80 -32.20 -62.52 -22.97
C LYS A 80 -33.04 -62.29 -24.24
N GLU A 81 -34.18 -61.62 -24.10
CA GLU A 81 -35.16 -61.42 -25.17
C GLU A 81 -34.80 -60.27 -26.12
N CYS A 82 -33.87 -59.39 -25.72
CA CYS A 82 -33.42 -58.27 -26.54
C CYS A 82 -31.93 -58.38 -26.87
N GLU A 83 -31.59 -58.17 -28.13
CA GLU A 83 -30.21 -58.17 -28.65
C GLU A 83 -29.40 -56.94 -28.17
N TYR A 84 -30.08 -55.83 -27.87
CA TYR A 84 -29.49 -54.56 -27.42
C TYR A 84 -30.43 -53.86 -26.42
N PRO A 85 -29.89 -53.19 -25.39
CA PRO A 85 -30.71 -52.58 -24.35
C PRO A 85 -31.59 -51.44 -24.90
N VAL A 86 -32.79 -51.34 -24.35
CA VAL A 86 -33.74 -50.23 -24.55
C VAL A 86 -33.35 -49.05 -23.67
N VAL A 87 -32.90 -49.33 -22.44
CA VAL A 87 -32.65 -48.32 -21.41
C VAL A 87 -31.18 -47.90 -21.39
N ILE A 88 -30.92 -46.61 -21.61
CA ILE A 88 -29.58 -46.01 -21.55
C ILE A 88 -29.49 -44.97 -20.45
N TYR A 89 -28.27 -44.72 -19.98
CA TYR A 89 -28.01 -43.66 -19.01
C TYR A 89 -27.93 -42.31 -19.73
N PRO A 90 -28.26 -41.20 -19.03
CA PRO A 90 -28.02 -39.85 -19.54
C PRO A 90 -26.58 -39.63 -20.01
N SER A 91 -25.58 -40.20 -19.31
CA SER A 91 -24.17 -40.12 -19.71
C SER A 91 -23.85 -40.83 -21.02
N GLN A 92 -24.56 -41.91 -21.33
CA GLN A 92 -24.40 -42.63 -22.59
C GLN A 92 -25.11 -41.94 -23.74
N LEU A 93 -26.30 -41.36 -23.48
CA LEU A 93 -26.94 -40.46 -24.43
C LEU A 93 -26.00 -39.31 -24.77
N PHE A 94 -25.37 -38.70 -23.77
CA PHE A 94 -24.41 -37.61 -23.97
C PHE A 94 -23.21 -38.05 -24.83
N LEU A 95 -22.66 -39.26 -24.60
CA LEU A 95 -21.59 -39.80 -25.42
C LEU A 95 -22.03 -40.02 -26.88
N ILE A 96 -23.25 -40.52 -27.10
CA ILE A 96 -23.84 -40.68 -28.44
C ILE A 96 -23.95 -39.30 -29.10
N LEU A 97 -24.49 -38.31 -28.41
CA LEU A 97 -24.64 -36.93 -28.90
C LEU A 97 -23.30 -36.30 -29.29
N VAL A 98 -22.25 -36.45 -28.47
CA VAL A 98 -20.91 -35.93 -28.79
C VAL A 98 -20.35 -36.59 -30.05
N LYS A 99 -20.60 -37.89 -30.25
CA LYS A 99 -20.13 -38.62 -31.43
C LYS A 99 -20.93 -38.28 -32.69
N THR A 100 -22.23 -38.05 -32.59
CA THR A 100 -23.10 -37.78 -33.75
C THR A 100 -23.12 -36.31 -34.16
N CYS A 101 -23.07 -35.37 -33.19
CA CYS A 101 -23.23 -33.94 -33.44
C CYS A 101 -21.91 -33.16 -33.51
N GLY A 102 -20.77 -33.83 -33.27
CA GLY A 102 -19.45 -33.19 -33.24
C GLY A 102 -19.23 -32.33 -31.99
N ARG A 103 -17.99 -31.85 -31.79
CA ARG A 103 -17.63 -30.96 -30.67
C ARG A 103 -17.84 -29.51 -31.08
N SER A 104 -18.83 -28.85 -30.48
CA SER A 104 -18.95 -27.40 -30.48
C SER A 104 -17.86 -26.79 -29.58
N GLN A 105 -17.38 -25.58 -29.91
CA GLN A 105 -16.48 -24.84 -29.03
C GLN A 105 -17.16 -24.36 -27.73
N ASN A 106 -18.49 -24.38 -27.68
CA ASN A 106 -19.26 -23.97 -26.51
C ASN A 106 -20.37 -24.99 -26.21
N ASP A 107 -20.06 -25.93 -25.31
CA ASP A 107 -20.94 -27.03 -24.91
C ASP A 107 -22.27 -26.53 -24.30
N PHE A 108 -22.27 -25.35 -23.67
CA PHE A 108 -23.47 -24.76 -23.08
C PHE A 108 -24.45 -24.28 -24.16
N ASN A 109 -23.98 -23.54 -25.16
CA ASN A 109 -24.84 -23.05 -26.24
C ASN A 109 -25.44 -24.21 -27.04
N SER A 110 -24.64 -25.25 -27.32
CA SER A 110 -25.14 -26.44 -28.02
C SER A 110 -26.19 -27.21 -27.21
N PHE A 111 -26.06 -27.26 -25.89
CA PHE A 111 -27.05 -27.85 -25.01
C PHE A 111 -28.36 -27.04 -24.95
N VAL A 112 -28.26 -25.71 -24.86
CA VAL A 112 -29.43 -24.81 -24.91
C VAL A 112 -30.14 -24.91 -26.26
N SER A 113 -29.38 -24.90 -27.37
CA SER A 113 -29.93 -25.12 -28.72
C SER A 113 -30.59 -26.49 -28.87
N PHE A 114 -30.09 -27.53 -28.19
CA PHE A 114 -30.70 -28.87 -28.20
C PHE A 114 -32.04 -28.92 -27.45
N ILE A 115 -32.11 -28.30 -26.26
CA ILE A 115 -33.39 -28.18 -25.52
C ILE A 115 -34.42 -27.39 -26.34
N ASN A 116 -33.95 -26.39 -27.10
CA ASN A 116 -34.79 -25.55 -27.97
C ASN A 116 -34.94 -26.09 -29.41
N ILE A 117 -34.65 -27.37 -29.69
CA ILE A 117 -34.99 -27.94 -31.01
C ILE A 117 -36.51 -27.98 -31.13
N ASN A 118 -37.07 -27.03 -31.88
CA ASN A 118 -38.49 -27.01 -32.19
C ASN A 118 -38.86 -28.25 -33.03
N PRO A 119 -39.88 -29.04 -32.62
CA PRO A 119 -40.24 -30.27 -33.32
C PRO A 119 -40.79 -29.97 -34.70
N ALA A 120 -40.04 -30.32 -35.75
CA ALA A 120 -40.36 -30.44 -37.20
C ALA A 120 -41.14 -29.30 -37.93
N LYS A 121 -41.89 -28.44 -37.24
CA LYS A 121 -42.73 -27.37 -37.80
C LYS A 121 -41.95 -26.07 -38.09
N HIS A 122 -40.69 -25.96 -37.68
CA HIS A 122 -39.86 -24.75 -37.80
C HIS A 122 -38.53 -24.98 -38.53
N GLN A 123 -38.36 -26.10 -39.23
CA GLN A 123 -37.18 -26.29 -40.07
C GLN A 123 -37.32 -25.45 -41.34
N ILE A 124 -36.40 -24.51 -41.53
CA ILE A 124 -36.30 -23.72 -42.75
C ILE A 124 -35.91 -24.67 -43.89
N SER A 125 -36.68 -24.67 -44.98
CA SER A 125 -36.34 -25.48 -46.17
C SER A 125 -35.05 -24.96 -46.82
N ALA A 126 -34.33 -25.83 -47.53
CA ALA A 126 -33.10 -25.44 -48.22
C ALA A 126 -33.33 -24.27 -49.21
N GLU A 127 -34.50 -24.20 -49.84
CA GLU A 127 -34.91 -23.11 -50.73
C GLU A 127 -35.03 -21.78 -49.97
N LYS A 128 -35.72 -21.78 -48.82
CA LYS A 128 -35.84 -20.58 -47.98
C LYS A 128 -34.50 -20.15 -47.38
N ALA A 129 -33.64 -21.09 -47.01
CA ALA A 129 -32.30 -20.79 -46.53
C ALA A 129 -31.45 -20.08 -47.61
N ASN A 130 -31.53 -20.54 -48.86
CA ASN A 130 -30.87 -19.88 -49.98
C ASN A 130 -31.41 -18.46 -50.21
N ILE A 131 -32.74 -18.26 -50.11
CA ILE A 131 -33.33 -16.91 -50.24
C ILE A 131 -32.85 -15.98 -49.11
N ILE A 132 -32.75 -16.48 -47.87
CA ILE A 132 -32.20 -15.70 -46.74
C ILE A 132 -30.75 -15.31 -47.03
N LEU A 133 -29.90 -16.27 -47.40
CA LEU A 133 -28.49 -16.03 -47.68
C LEU A 133 -28.29 -15.07 -48.86
N SER A 134 -29.05 -15.24 -49.94
CA SER A 134 -29.02 -14.32 -51.09
C SER A 134 -29.50 -12.92 -50.71
N GLY A 135 -30.57 -12.82 -49.90
CA GLY A 135 -31.10 -11.55 -49.42
C GLY A 135 -30.09 -10.80 -48.57
N ILE A 136 -29.44 -11.46 -47.62
CA ILE A 136 -28.40 -10.85 -46.78
C ILE A 136 -27.15 -10.52 -47.61
N SER A 137 -26.71 -11.43 -48.48
CA SER A 137 -25.52 -11.21 -49.33
C SER A 137 -25.69 -10.05 -50.31
N SER A 138 -26.93 -9.67 -50.64
CA SER A 138 -27.20 -8.49 -51.46
C SER A 138 -27.05 -7.17 -50.68
N ILE A 139 -27.09 -7.21 -49.35
CA ILE A 139 -26.99 -6.04 -48.47
C ILE A 139 -25.57 -5.87 -47.92
N THR A 140 -24.89 -6.97 -47.59
CA THR A 140 -23.54 -6.93 -47.02
C THR A 140 -22.67 -8.07 -47.52
N GLU A 141 -21.42 -7.75 -47.83
CA GLU A 141 -20.38 -8.72 -48.22
C GLU A 141 -19.55 -9.21 -47.02
N ASP A 142 -19.67 -8.56 -45.85
CA ASP A 142 -18.91 -8.94 -44.66
C ASP A 142 -19.48 -10.21 -44.01
N ILE A 143 -18.65 -11.25 -43.95
CA ILE A 143 -19.00 -12.58 -43.43
C ILE A 143 -19.45 -12.51 -41.96
N SER A 144 -18.87 -11.62 -41.17
CA SER A 144 -19.21 -11.49 -39.75
C SER A 144 -20.62 -10.92 -39.58
N SER A 145 -20.92 -9.85 -40.32
CA SER A 145 -22.25 -9.23 -40.39
C SER A 145 -23.29 -10.19 -40.95
N GLN A 146 -22.95 -10.94 -42.00
CA GLN A 146 -23.82 -11.98 -42.55
C GLN A 146 -24.19 -13.03 -41.49
N LYS A 147 -23.20 -13.50 -40.70
CA LYS A 147 -23.44 -14.48 -39.63
C LYS A 147 -24.38 -13.95 -38.55
N ILE A 148 -24.22 -12.69 -38.15
CA ILE A 148 -25.09 -12.05 -37.16
C ILE A 148 -26.52 -11.92 -37.69
N LEU A 149 -26.67 -11.45 -38.94
CA LEU A 149 -27.97 -11.31 -39.59
C LEU A 149 -28.69 -12.65 -39.79
N VAL A 150 -27.96 -13.71 -40.17
CA VAL A 150 -28.53 -15.06 -40.25
C VAL A 150 -29.02 -15.53 -38.88
N SER A 151 -28.26 -15.30 -37.81
CA SER A 151 -28.72 -15.64 -36.45
C SER A 151 -30.00 -14.87 -36.11
N ALA A 152 -30.00 -13.55 -36.28
CA ALA A 152 -31.14 -12.70 -35.97
C ALA A 152 -32.41 -13.05 -36.76
N ILE A 153 -32.27 -13.49 -38.01
CA ILE A 153 -33.39 -13.94 -38.86
C ILE A 153 -33.88 -15.34 -38.46
N CYS A 154 -32.97 -16.21 -38.00
CA CYS A 154 -33.33 -17.56 -37.55
C CYS A 154 -33.88 -17.58 -36.11
N ASP A 155 -33.51 -16.60 -35.29
CA ASP A 155 -33.93 -16.48 -33.90
C ASP A 155 -35.36 -15.91 -33.81
N GLY A 156 -36.34 -16.81 -33.75
CA GLY A 156 -37.69 -16.63 -33.17
C GLY A 156 -38.60 -15.52 -33.74
N GLU A 157 -38.27 -14.25 -33.52
CA GLU A 157 -39.16 -13.10 -33.77
C GLU A 157 -39.40 -12.86 -35.27
N PHE A 158 -38.47 -13.27 -36.13
CA PHE A 158 -38.60 -13.14 -37.59
C PHE A 158 -39.27 -14.35 -38.25
N GLN A 159 -39.30 -15.51 -37.58
CA GLN A 159 -39.95 -16.72 -38.11
C GLN A 159 -41.48 -16.57 -38.18
N ASP A 160 -42.09 -15.87 -37.22
CA ASP A 160 -43.54 -15.61 -37.22
C ASP A 160 -43.97 -14.68 -38.36
N VAL A 161 -43.14 -13.70 -38.72
CA VAL A 161 -43.38 -12.73 -39.82
C VAL A 161 -43.18 -13.37 -41.20
N THR A 162 -42.43 -14.47 -41.28
CA THR A 162 -42.01 -15.15 -42.51
C THR A 162 -42.81 -16.41 -42.82
N GLN A 163 -43.48 -17.02 -41.83
CA GLN A 163 -44.46 -18.10 -42.07
C GLN A 163 -45.75 -17.62 -42.76
N GLN A 164 -46.03 -16.30 -42.78
CA GLN A 164 -47.21 -15.72 -43.44
C GLN A 164 -46.99 -15.29 -44.90
N SER A 165 -45.78 -15.43 -45.44
CA SER A 165 -45.47 -15.04 -46.82
C SER A 165 -45.66 -16.21 -47.79
N ASN A 166 -46.61 -16.05 -48.71
CA ASN A 166 -46.99 -17.09 -49.68
C ASN A 166 -46.13 -17.08 -50.97
N ALA A 167 -45.26 -16.07 -51.16
CA ALA A 167 -44.41 -15.92 -52.35
C ALA A 167 -42.94 -15.62 -51.99
N ASP A 168 -42.00 -16.29 -52.68
CA ASP A 168 -40.55 -16.20 -52.46
C ASP A 168 -39.99 -14.79 -52.64
N GLN A 169 -40.59 -14.00 -53.54
CA GLN A 169 -40.16 -12.64 -53.81
C GLN A 169 -40.50 -11.65 -52.69
N GLU A 170 -41.65 -11.83 -52.02
CA GLU A 170 -42.00 -11.03 -50.84
C GLU A 170 -41.10 -11.39 -49.64
N PHE A 171 -40.75 -12.67 -49.52
CA PHE A 171 -39.84 -13.15 -48.50
C PHE A 171 -38.43 -12.55 -48.67
N TYR A 172 -37.91 -12.53 -49.89
CA TYR A 172 -36.64 -11.88 -50.21
C TYR A 172 -36.62 -10.38 -49.84
N GLN A 173 -37.68 -9.64 -50.19
CA GLN A 173 -37.79 -8.21 -49.86
C GLN A 173 -37.87 -7.95 -48.35
N LYS A 174 -38.58 -8.80 -47.60
CA LYS A 174 -38.62 -8.72 -46.13
C LYS A 174 -37.25 -8.99 -45.50
N VAL A 175 -36.50 -9.97 -46.00
CA VAL A 175 -35.14 -10.25 -45.54
C VAL A 175 -34.21 -9.06 -45.80
N GLN A 176 -34.32 -8.44 -46.98
CA GLN A 176 -33.53 -7.24 -47.31
C GLN A 176 -33.87 -6.07 -46.39
N SER A 177 -35.16 -5.75 -46.20
CA SER A 177 -35.56 -4.62 -45.38
C SER A 177 -35.19 -4.80 -43.90
N PHE A 178 -35.32 -6.02 -43.37
CA PHE A 178 -34.86 -6.33 -42.03
C PHE A 178 -33.35 -6.16 -41.88
N SER A 179 -32.58 -6.70 -42.83
CA SER A 179 -31.12 -6.60 -42.81
C SER A 179 -30.65 -5.14 -42.89
N GLN A 180 -31.29 -4.32 -43.71
CA GLN A 180 -31.01 -2.88 -43.81
C GLN A 180 -31.34 -2.14 -42.51
N ASN A 181 -32.52 -2.40 -41.93
CA ASN A 181 -32.94 -1.74 -40.68
C ASN A 181 -32.05 -2.13 -39.50
N TYR A 182 -31.66 -3.41 -39.41
CA TYR A 182 -30.75 -3.89 -38.37
C TYR A 182 -29.40 -3.18 -38.44
N LEU A 183 -28.79 -3.15 -39.63
CA LEU A 183 -27.50 -2.48 -39.84
C LEU A 183 -27.59 -0.96 -39.61
N ALA A 184 -28.69 -0.31 -40.02
CA ALA A 184 -28.90 1.13 -39.79
C ALA A 184 -29.04 1.46 -38.29
N ASN A 185 -29.77 0.64 -37.54
CA ASN A 185 -29.90 0.80 -36.08
C ASN A 185 -28.56 0.58 -35.39
N GLU A 186 -27.79 -0.44 -35.77
CA GLU A 186 -26.47 -0.68 -35.20
C GLU A 186 -25.49 0.48 -35.50
N LEU A 187 -25.57 1.05 -36.70
CA LEU A 187 -24.74 2.18 -37.10
C LEU A 187 -25.08 3.45 -36.31
N THR A 188 -26.37 3.77 -36.15
CA THR A 188 -26.81 4.92 -35.34
C THR A 188 -26.45 4.78 -33.87
N GLU A 189 -26.52 3.57 -33.29
CA GLU A 189 -26.08 3.33 -31.92
C GLU A 189 -24.56 3.55 -31.75
N LYS A 190 -23.76 3.04 -32.71
CA LYS A 190 -22.32 3.25 -32.72
C LYS A 190 -21.95 4.73 -32.87
N GLU A 191 -22.63 5.47 -33.75
CA GLU A 191 -22.42 6.91 -33.91
C GLU A 191 -22.74 7.68 -32.62
N SER A 192 -23.86 7.39 -31.97
CA SER A 192 -24.23 7.99 -30.68
C SER A 192 -23.17 7.71 -29.60
N ARG A 193 -22.65 6.48 -29.56
CA ARG A 193 -21.57 6.10 -28.65
C ARG A 193 -20.26 6.83 -28.94
N ILE A 194 -19.90 7.00 -30.21
CA ILE A 194 -18.71 7.79 -30.60
C ILE A 194 -18.89 9.25 -30.18
N SER A 195 -20.06 9.86 -30.44
CA SER A 195 -20.34 11.25 -30.07
C SER A 195 -20.26 11.49 -28.55
N SER A 196 -20.77 10.56 -27.74
CA SER A 196 -20.67 10.67 -26.28
C SER A 196 -19.21 10.53 -25.80
N LEU A 197 -18.43 9.61 -26.38
CA LEU A 197 -17.01 9.46 -26.06
C LEU A 197 -16.18 10.69 -26.46
N THR A 198 -16.49 11.34 -27.59
CA THR A 198 -15.80 12.56 -27.99
C THR A 198 -16.05 13.70 -27.02
N VAL A 199 -17.30 13.87 -26.55
CA VAL A 199 -17.65 14.90 -25.55
C VAL A 199 -16.95 14.63 -24.21
N GLU A 200 -16.90 13.37 -23.78
CA GLU A 200 -16.18 13.01 -22.55
C GLU A 200 -14.68 13.27 -22.66
N THR A 201 -14.07 12.95 -23.80
CA THR A 201 -12.66 13.20 -24.07
C THR A 201 -12.34 14.69 -24.10
N GLU A 202 -13.19 15.51 -24.73
CA GLU A 202 -13.05 16.98 -24.73
C GLU A 202 -13.13 17.56 -23.32
N HIS A 203 -14.09 17.11 -22.51
CA HIS A 203 -14.22 17.54 -21.12
C HIS A 203 -13.01 17.13 -20.28
N GLN A 204 -12.48 15.92 -20.46
CA GLN A 204 -11.24 15.48 -19.79
C GLN A 204 -10.03 16.32 -20.22
N ASN A 205 -9.90 16.64 -21.50
CA ASN A 205 -8.82 17.49 -22.01
C ASN A 205 -8.88 18.90 -21.42
N GLN A 206 -10.08 19.48 -21.29
CA GLN A 206 -10.27 20.78 -20.62
C GLN A 206 -9.84 20.73 -19.15
N GLN A 207 -10.18 19.66 -18.42
CA GLN A 207 -9.74 19.51 -17.03
C GLN A 207 -8.22 19.37 -16.91
N ILE A 208 -7.59 18.64 -17.82
CA ILE A 208 -6.13 18.49 -17.87
C ILE A 208 -5.46 19.85 -18.13
N GLU A 209 -6.02 20.67 -19.03
CA GLU A 209 -5.49 22.00 -19.31
C GLU A 209 -5.57 22.93 -18.08
N VAL A 210 -6.70 22.95 -17.37
CA VAL A 210 -6.87 23.72 -16.13
C VAL A 210 -5.91 23.23 -15.04
N LEU A 211 -5.72 21.91 -14.93
CA LEU A 211 -4.78 21.34 -13.97
C LEU A 211 -3.34 21.74 -14.30
N ASN A 212 -2.93 21.71 -15.57
CA ASN A 212 -1.60 22.12 -16.00
C ASN A 212 -1.34 23.59 -15.69
N GLN A 213 -2.29 24.49 -15.97
CA GLN A 213 -2.17 25.90 -15.61
C GLN A 213 -2.02 26.10 -14.09
N THR A 214 -2.74 25.32 -13.29
CA THR A 214 -2.63 25.36 -11.83
C THR A 214 -1.26 24.87 -11.35
N VAL A 215 -0.74 23.79 -11.94
CA VAL A 215 0.59 23.25 -11.62
C VAL A 215 1.69 24.25 -11.97
N GLU A 216 1.60 24.94 -13.10
CA GLU A 216 2.54 25.99 -13.48
C GLU A 216 2.50 27.18 -12.52
N ALA A 217 1.31 27.64 -12.14
CA ALA A 217 1.14 28.72 -11.17
C ALA A 217 1.72 28.37 -9.78
N VAL A 218 1.51 27.13 -9.32
CA VAL A 218 2.07 26.64 -8.06
C VAL A 218 3.59 26.51 -8.15
N SER A 219 4.12 25.98 -9.26
CA SER A 219 5.56 25.81 -9.47
C SER A 219 6.30 27.14 -9.47
N THR A 220 5.77 28.15 -10.17
CA THR A 220 6.35 29.50 -10.18
C THR A 220 6.30 30.16 -8.80
N ASN A 221 5.21 29.98 -8.04
CA ASN A 221 5.12 30.51 -6.68
C ASN A 221 6.12 29.83 -5.73
N ASN A 222 6.25 28.51 -5.82
CA ASN A 222 7.23 27.75 -5.02
C ASN A 222 8.66 28.16 -5.34
N GLN A 223 8.99 28.42 -6.61
CA GLN A 223 10.32 28.90 -7.00
C GLN A 223 10.61 30.32 -6.48
N LYS A 224 9.62 31.21 -6.43
CA LYS A 224 9.77 32.53 -5.79
C LYS A 224 10.02 32.39 -4.29
N LYS A 225 9.25 31.54 -3.62
CA LYS A 225 9.36 31.30 -2.18
C LYS A 225 10.69 30.65 -1.79
N SER A 226 11.22 29.73 -2.61
CA SER A 226 12.54 29.13 -2.34
C SER A 226 13.66 30.17 -2.44
N LYS A 227 13.62 31.05 -3.45
CA LYS A 227 14.58 32.16 -3.59
C LYS A 227 14.53 33.11 -2.39
N GLU A 228 13.33 33.48 -1.93
CA GLU A 228 13.15 34.31 -0.73
C GLU A 228 13.73 33.62 0.53
N LEU A 229 13.52 32.31 0.67
CA LEU A 229 14.07 31.54 1.79
C LEU A 229 15.61 31.55 1.76
N ASP A 230 16.21 31.33 0.60
CA ASP A 230 17.66 31.33 0.42
C ASP A 230 18.28 32.70 0.74
N GLU A 231 17.61 33.79 0.36
CA GLU A 231 18.03 35.15 0.71
C GLU A 231 17.96 35.39 2.22
N ARG A 232 16.88 34.97 2.89
CA ARG A 232 16.76 35.06 4.35
C ARG A 232 17.82 34.24 5.08
N ILE A 233 18.13 33.04 4.60
CA ILE A 233 19.20 32.20 5.17
C ILE A 233 20.56 32.89 5.05
N LYS A 234 20.86 33.50 3.89
CA LYS A 234 22.09 34.28 3.70
C LYS A 234 22.16 35.47 4.65
N GLU A 235 21.05 36.17 4.85
CA GLU A 235 20.97 37.31 5.78
C GLU A 235 21.21 36.88 7.24
N LEU A 236 20.59 35.77 7.66
CA LEU A 236 20.79 35.22 9.01
C LEU A 236 22.25 34.84 9.27
N ARG A 237 22.91 34.18 8.31
CA ARG A 237 24.34 33.85 8.42
C ARG A 237 25.22 35.10 8.56
N ARG A 238 24.91 36.17 7.82
CA ARG A 238 25.63 37.45 7.95
C ARG A 238 25.45 38.04 9.34
N ARG A 239 24.21 38.06 9.86
CA ARG A 239 23.93 38.56 11.22
C ARG A 239 24.65 37.73 12.29
N GLU A 240 24.68 36.41 12.14
CA GLU A 240 25.40 35.52 13.06
C GLU A 240 26.90 35.85 13.07
N GLN A 241 27.51 36.01 11.89
CA GLN A 241 28.91 36.40 11.77
C GLN A 241 29.20 37.80 12.35
N ASP A 242 28.29 38.77 12.15
CA ASP A 242 28.41 40.12 12.72
C ASP A 242 28.29 40.12 14.26
N LEU A 243 27.45 39.24 14.80
CA LEU A 243 27.32 39.03 16.25
C LEU A 243 28.57 38.39 16.84
N GLU A 244 29.11 37.36 16.19
CA GLU A 244 30.36 36.70 16.60
C GLU A 244 31.53 37.69 16.61
N THR A 245 31.74 38.42 15.51
CA THR A 245 32.81 39.43 15.43
C THR A 245 32.63 40.56 16.45
N SER A 246 31.39 40.96 16.75
CA SER A 246 31.12 41.95 17.80
C SER A 246 31.41 41.40 19.20
N ARG A 247 31.06 40.14 19.47
CA ARG A 247 31.38 39.45 20.72
C ARG A 247 32.88 39.30 20.92
N GLU A 248 33.63 38.96 19.88
CA GLU A 248 35.10 38.88 19.91
C GLU A 248 35.75 40.25 20.19
N ARG A 249 35.24 41.33 19.57
CA ARG A 249 35.68 42.70 19.86
C ARG A 249 35.45 43.09 21.31
N VAL A 250 34.28 42.77 21.87
CA VAL A 250 33.97 43.03 23.28
C VAL A 250 34.87 42.21 24.20
N TYR A 251 35.07 40.93 23.90
CA TYR A 251 35.91 40.04 24.70
C TYR A 251 37.36 40.50 24.72
N SER A 252 37.94 40.80 23.56
CA SER A 252 39.31 41.31 23.44
C SER A 252 39.50 42.67 24.12
N PHE A 253 38.48 43.55 24.09
CA PHE A 253 38.50 44.81 24.82
C PHE A 253 38.49 44.60 26.34
N ALA A 254 37.63 43.71 26.83
CA ALA A 254 37.56 43.34 28.25
C ALA A 254 38.88 42.70 28.73
N GLU A 255 39.47 41.82 27.92
CA GLU A 255 40.76 41.20 28.21
C GLU A 255 41.87 42.24 28.36
N LYS A 256 41.98 43.21 27.43
CA LYS A 256 42.97 44.31 27.51
C LYS A 256 42.85 45.11 28.81
N LYS A 257 41.62 45.36 29.29
CA LYS A 257 41.38 46.12 30.53
C LYS A 257 41.69 45.32 31.80
N ILE A 258 41.51 44.00 31.78
CA ILE A 258 41.72 43.15 32.96
C ILE A 258 43.18 42.70 33.10
N LYS A 259 43.90 42.56 31.99
CA LYS A 259 45.31 42.16 31.95
C LYS A 259 46.20 42.87 32.99
N PRO A 260 46.17 44.21 33.18
CA PRO A 260 47.00 44.86 34.20
C PRO A 260 46.60 44.50 35.64
N ILE A 261 45.30 44.44 35.95
CA ILE A 261 44.79 44.06 37.28
C ILE A 261 45.18 42.61 37.60
N PHE A 262 45.12 41.75 36.57
CA PHE A 262 45.51 40.36 36.68
C PHE A 262 47.01 40.18 36.94
N ILE A 263 47.86 40.91 36.19
CA ILE A 263 49.32 40.89 36.35
C ILE A 263 49.70 41.37 37.75
N LEU A 264 49.09 42.45 38.23
CA LEU A 264 49.35 42.99 39.56
C LEU A 264 49.08 41.94 40.65
N LYS A 265 47.90 41.28 40.60
CA LYS A 265 47.50 40.31 41.63
C LYS A 265 48.37 39.05 41.62
N TRP A 266 48.68 38.51 40.45
CA TRP A 266 49.32 37.20 40.33
C TRP A 266 50.85 37.23 40.30
N TYR A 267 51.45 38.32 39.83
CA TYR A 267 52.91 38.43 39.72
C TYR A 267 53.49 39.47 40.68
N VAL A 268 52.91 40.68 40.75
CA VAL A 268 53.52 41.78 41.52
C VAL A 268 53.30 41.61 43.03
N MET A 269 52.08 41.29 43.48
CA MET A 269 51.78 41.14 44.91
C MET A 269 52.63 40.04 45.60
N PRO A 270 52.81 38.84 45.02
CA PRO A 270 53.71 37.83 45.61
C PRO A 270 55.16 38.30 45.72
N ILE A 271 55.66 39.04 44.74
CA ILE A 271 57.03 39.59 44.75
C ILE A 271 57.18 40.62 45.87
N ILE A 272 56.21 41.54 46.04
CA ILE A 272 56.23 42.53 47.12
C ILE A 272 56.24 41.83 48.49
N ILE A 273 55.40 40.81 48.68
CA ILE A 273 55.34 40.04 49.94
C ILE A 273 56.68 39.33 50.20
N PHE A 274 57.30 38.78 49.16
CA PHE A 274 58.61 38.13 49.29
C PHE A 274 59.71 39.13 49.66
N ILE A 275 59.74 40.31 49.04
CA ILE A 275 60.68 41.39 49.39
C ILE A 275 60.48 41.83 50.84
N TYR A 276 59.23 42.01 51.27
CA TYR A 276 58.91 42.38 52.65
C TYR A 276 59.36 41.30 53.66
N PHE A 277 59.13 40.03 53.34
CA PHE A 277 59.63 38.91 54.14
C PHE A 277 61.16 38.91 54.25
N LEU A 278 61.86 39.13 53.13
CA LEU A 278 63.32 39.21 53.11
C LEU A 278 63.82 40.40 53.94
N ALA A 279 63.16 41.55 53.85
CA ALA A 279 63.48 42.72 54.66
C ALA A 279 63.33 42.46 56.16
N LEU A 280 62.27 41.75 56.58
CA LEU A 280 62.09 41.33 57.98
C LEU A 280 63.19 40.37 58.43
N LEU A 281 63.58 39.40 57.60
CA LEU A 281 64.68 38.49 57.93
C LEU A 281 66.02 39.22 58.09
N VAL A 282 66.31 40.17 57.19
CA VAL A 282 67.51 41.01 57.28
C VAL A 282 67.47 41.89 58.52
N PHE A 283 66.30 42.45 58.85
CA PHE A 283 66.10 43.26 60.05
C PHE A 283 66.40 42.45 61.33
N VAL A 284 65.81 41.25 61.46
CA VAL A 284 66.07 40.36 62.60
C VAL A 284 67.54 39.92 62.63
N PHE A 285 68.13 39.59 61.48
CA PHE A 285 69.54 39.20 61.43
C PHE A 285 70.49 40.31 61.90
N LEU A 286 70.25 41.55 61.48
CA LEU A 286 71.02 42.73 61.89
C LEU A 286 70.85 43.10 63.37
N GLN A 287 69.80 42.63 64.06
CA GLN A 287 69.70 42.79 65.51
C GLN A 287 70.75 41.95 66.25
N PHE A 288 71.02 40.73 65.77
CA PHE A 288 71.92 39.79 66.43
C PHE A 288 73.36 39.82 65.88
N ALA A 289 73.54 40.18 64.60
CA ALA A 289 74.83 40.28 63.95
C ALA A 289 75.28 41.74 63.85
N TYR A 290 76.56 42.01 64.12
CA TYR A 290 77.17 43.35 64.01
C TYR A 290 76.55 44.40 64.96
N CYS A 291 76.32 44.04 66.23
CA CYS A 291 75.77 44.97 67.23
C CYS A 291 76.66 46.20 67.48
N ASP A 292 78.00 46.01 67.44
CA ASP A 292 78.98 47.08 67.72
C ASP A 292 79.36 47.90 66.48
N ALA A 293 78.77 47.59 65.32
CA ALA A 293 79.10 48.27 64.08
C ALA A 293 78.34 49.60 63.96
N SER A 294 79.08 50.70 63.77
CA SER A 294 78.52 52.05 63.67
C SER A 294 77.60 52.26 62.45
N TRP A 295 77.66 51.41 61.43
CA TRP A 295 76.80 51.46 60.25
C TRP A 295 75.46 50.72 60.41
N ASN A 296 75.31 49.94 61.48
CA ASN A 296 74.10 49.14 61.68
C ASN A 296 72.90 50.04 62.03
N PHE A 297 72.01 50.23 61.06
CA PHE A 297 70.85 51.11 61.22
C PHE A 297 69.88 50.64 62.29
N VAL A 298 69.81 49.32 62.54
CA VAL A 298 68.91 48.76 63.56
C VAL A 298 69.37 49.18 64.95
N THR A 299 70.67 49.09 65.24
CA THR A 299 71.21 49.51 66.54
C THR A 299 71.14 51.03 66.74
N GLN A 300 71.28 51.82 65.67
CA GLN A 300 71.03 53.26 65.70
C GLN A 300 69.58 53.61 66.03
N ILE A 301 68.59 52.92 65.43
CA ILE A 301 67.18 53.09 65.80
C ILE A 301 66.96 52.71 67.26
N VAL A 302 67.47 51.56 67.69
CA VAL A 302 67.26 51.03 69.04
C VAL A 302 67.86 51.95 70.10
N SER A 303 69.07 52.46 69.90
CA SER A 303 69.73 53.43 70.79
C SER A 303 69.02 54.79 70.81
N ASN A 304 68.51 55.27 69.67
CA ASN A 304 67.69 56.48 69.62
C ASN A 304 66.36 56.32 70.37
N ILE A 305 65.74 55.14 70.32
CA ILE A 305 64.52 54.85 71.10
C ILE A 305 64.87 54.73 72.60
N ALA A 306 66.02 54.16 72.95
CA ALA A 306 66.49 54.03 74.33
C ALA A 306 66.74 55.38 75.03
N THR A 307 67.09 56.43 74.28
CA THR A 307 67.27 57.80 74.84
C THR A 307 65.95 58.55 75.06
N THR A 308 64.83 58.00 74.59
CA THR A 308 63.50 58.60 74.75
C THR A 308 62.83 58.07 76.04
N THR A 309 61.79 58.74 76.56
CA THR A 309 61.05 58.33 77.79
C THR A 309 60.47 56.91 77.78
N PHE A 310 60.42 56.26 76.62
CA PHE A 310 60.01 54.86 76.42
C PHE A 310 61.17 53.84 76.59
N GLY A 311 62.38 54.32 76.87
CA GLY A 311 63.63 53.56 76.78
C GLY A 311 64.01 52.63 77.93
N LYS A 312 63.14 52.42 78.94
CA LYS A 312 63.48 51.52 80.07
C LYS A 312 63.32 50.02 79.76
N ASN A 313 62.54 49.65 78.74
CA ASN A 313 62.24 48.25 78.37
C ASN A 313 62.43 47.98 76.85
N VAL A 314 63.44 48.57 76.22
CA VAL A 314 63.59 48.54 74.74
C VAL A 314 63.71 47.11 74.18
N ASP A 315 64.37 46.21 74.91
CA ASP A 315 64.55 44.81 74.49
C ASP A 315 63.22 44.04 74.39
N GLU A 316 62.25 44.35 75.26
CA GLU A 316 60.90 43.75 75.21
C GLU A 316 60.10 44.29 74.02
N TYR A 317 60.21 45.58 73.71
CA TYR A 317 59.49 46.22 72.60
C TYR A 317 59.92 45.71 71.22
N ILE A 318 61.21 45.39 71.03
CA ILE A 318 61.71 44.84 69.77
C ILE A 318 61.09 43.46 69.49
N ALA A 319 61.02 42.60 70.50
CA ALA A 319 60.38 41.29 70.38
C ALA A 319 58.88 41.42 70.02
N TYR A 320 58.18 42.44 70.52
CA TYR A 320 56.80 42.72 70.13
C TYR A 320 56.68 43.23 68.69
N VAL A 321 57.63 44.04 68.20
CA VAL A 321 57.65 44.53 66.82
C VAL A 321 57.89 43.38 65.84
N ASP A 322 58.85 42.50 66.13
CA ASP A 322 59.11 41.32 65.30
C ASP A 322 57.91 40.35 65.35
N GLY A 323 57.36 40.09 66.55
CA GLY A 323 56.16 39.28 66.73
C GLY A 323 54.96 39.84 65.97
N ALA A 324 54.74 41.16 66.00
CA ALA A 324 53.67 41.81 65.24
C ALA A 324 53.92 41.74 63.72
N GLY A 325 55.16 41.94 63.26
CA GLY A 325 55.54 41.81 61.86
C GLY A 325 55.29 40.39 61.32
N PHE A 326 55.72 39.37 62.06
CA PHE A 326 55.44 37.97 61.72
C PHE A 326 53.95 37.63 61.80
N ALA A 327 53.20 38.18 62.76
CA ALA A 327 51.75 37.98 62.86
C ALA A 327 50.99 38.61 61.67
N VAL A 328 51.40 39.81 61.21
CA VAL A 328 50.82 40.43 60.00
C VAL A 328 51.15 39.62 58.76
N LEU A 329 52.39 39.12 58.64
CA LEU A 329 52.81 38.30 57.52
C LEU A 329 52.02 36.98 57.46
N THR A 330 51.96 36.26 58.57
CA THR A 330 51.35 34.91 58.66
C THR A 330 49.83 34.95 58.75
N GLY A 331 49.25 35.91 59.48
CA GLY A 331 47.81 36.01 59.71
C GLY A 331 47.04 36.78 58.64
N PHE A 332 47.67 37.77 57.98
CA PHE A 332 46.96 38.65 57.05
C PHE A 332 47.47 38.53 55.61
N LEU A 333 48.78 38.72 55.38
CA LEU A 333 49.32 38.80 54.02
C LEU A 333 49.36 37.44 53.30
N LEU A 334 49.84 36.38 53.97
CA LEU A 334 49.93 35.05 53.38
C LEU A 334 48.54 34.46 53.02
N PRO A 335 47.53 34.44 53.90
CA PRO A 335 46.23 33.83 53.58
C PRO A 335 45.46 34.57 52.47
N GLN A 336 45.57 35.91 52.42
CA GLN A 336 44.83 36.70 51.42
C GLN A 336 45.51 36.77 50.05
N PHE A 337 46.83 36.71 49.99
CA PHE A 337 47.57 37.03 48.77
C PHE A 337 48.53 35.94 48.27
N CYS A 338 48.81 34.86 49.02
CA CYS A 338 49.50 33.69 48.48
C CYS A 338 48.57 32.82 47.62
N VAL A 339 48.29 33.32 46.43
CA VAL A 339 47.76 32.48 45.36
C VAL A 339 48.92 31.68 44.76
N LYS A 340 48.86 30.34 44.76
CA LYS A 340 49.91 29.48 44.17
C LYS A 340 50.11 29.86 42.70
N PRO A 341 51.20 30.55 42.31
CA PRO A 341 51.36 31.12 40.97
C PRO A 341 51.65 30.04 39.90
N TRP A 342 51.85 28.80 40.31
CA TRP A 342 52.27 27.68 39.47
C TRP A 342 51.12 26.86 38.87
N ASN A 343 49.86 27.11 39.24
CA ASN A 343 48.71 26.40 38.67
C ASN A 343 48.12 27.16 37.46
N ALA A 344 48.45 26.70 36.24
CA ALA A 344 48.02 27.33 34.99
C ALA A 344 46.49 27.30 34.78
N ASP A 345 45.82 26.19 35.08
CA ASP A 345 44.38 26.04 34.85
C ASP A 345 43.55 26.94 35.76
N LYS A 346 43.95 27.07 37.03
CA LYS A 346 43.29 27.94 37.99
C LYS A 346 43.46 29.42 37.61
N ARG A 347 44.61 29.76 37.03
CA ARG A 347 44.92 31.10 36.51
C ARG A 347 44.02 31.45 35.32
N GLU A 348 43.88 30.54 34.36
CA GLU A 348 43.05 30.79 33.17
C GLU A 348 41.55 30.85 33.52
N LYS A 349 41.07 29.98 34.41
CA LYS A 349 39.69 30.04 34.93
C LYS A 349 39.38 31.34 35.69
N ASP A 350 40.31 31.86 36.50
CA ASP A 350 40.12 33.14 37.20
C ASP A 350 40.14 34.33 36.22
N LYS A 351 40.98 34.27 35.18
CA LYS A 351 41.04 35.25 34.10
C LYS A 351 39.71 35.30 33.34
N GLN A 352 39.20 34.16 32.87
CA GLN A 352 37.91 34.06 32.16
C GLN A 352 36.74 34.58 33.01
N LYS A 353 36.64 34.14 34.28
CA LYS A 353 35.59 34.62 35.20
C LYS A 353 35.61 36.13 35.41
N LYS A 354 36.80 36.75 35.47
CA LYS A 354 36.93 38.21 35.59
C LYS A 354 36.53 38.93 34.31
N ILE A 355 36.86 38.37 33.15
CA ILE A 355 36.45 38.89 31.84
C ILE A 355 34.93 38.87 31.73
N GLU A 356 34.29 37.74 32.03
CA GLU A 356 32.82 37.62 32.05
C GLU A 356 32.17 38.59 33.04
N LYS A 357 32.71 38.69 34.26
CA LYS A 357 32.20 39.61 35.29
C LYS A 357 32.31 41.07 34.86
N TYR A 358 33.39 41.45 34.17
CA TYR A 358 33.58 42.80 33.64
C TYR A 358 32.61 43.10 32.49
N ILE A 359 32.44 42.16 31.57
CA ILE A 359 31.47 42.28 30.47
C ILE A 359 30.06 42.48 31.04
N LYS A 360 29.65 41.62 32.00
CA LYS A 360 28.32 41.70 32.65
C LYS A 360 28.13 42.99 33.44
N LYS A 361 29.14 43.44 34.18
CA LYS A 361 29.07 44.68 34.98
C LYS A 361 28.93 45.92 34.11
N ASN A 362 29.61 45.95 32.96
CA ASN A 362 29.61 47.10 32.05
C ASN A 362 28.57 47.00 30.93
N LYS A 363 27.71 45.96 30.94
CA LYS A 363 26.68 45.72 29.91
C LYS A 363 27.23 45.81 28.49
N LEU A 364 28.42 45.23 28.27
CA LEU A 364 29.08 45.26 26.96
C LEU A 364 28.53 44.19 26.01
N LEU A 365 27.70 43.28 26.51
CA LEU A 365 26.95 42.24 25.82
C LEU A 365 25.54 42.14 26.43
#